data_AF-A0A7C3V5L3-F1
#
_entry.id   AF-A0A7C3V5L3-F1
#
_cell.length_a   1.000
_cell.length_b   1.000
_cell.length_c   1.000
_cell.angle_alpha   90.00
_cell.angle_beta   90.00
_cell.angle_gamma   90.00
#
_symmetry.space_group_name_H-M   'P 1'
#
loop_
_entity.id
_entity.type
_entity.pdbx_description
1 polymer ?
#
loop_
_entity_poly.entity_id
_entity_poly.type
_entity_poly.pdbx_seq_one_letter_code
_entity_poly.pdbx_strand_id
1 'polypeptide(L)'
;MEKFPFSGVPQPMSKIIPFRQLARAQHLNFLEHKRREYQEREDYLARLRRLLFQIEGQMRQAEFLQLDLIMQIAKHFQVNLELPVQGDRLALQRIFAENPFLFTLTEFFAGRHTPEECLKKIESLQEKPPGE
;
A
#
# COMPACT_ATOMS: atom_id res chain seq x y z
N MET A 1 80.10 -46.04 -2.71
CA MET A 1 79.38 -45.37 -3.81
C MET A 1 77.92 -45.74 -3.70
N GLU A 2 77.10 -44.71 -3.57
CA GLU A 2 75.71 -44.72 -3.10
C GLU A 2 74.76 -45.44 -4.06
N LYS A 3 73.76 -46.10 -3.50
CA LYS A 3 72.51 -46.40 -4.20
C LYS A 3 71.37 -45.86 -3.34
N PHE A 4 70.97 -44.62 -3.61
CA PHE A 4 69.77 -44.04 -3.02
C PHE A 4 68.51 -44.68 -3.61
N PRO A 5 67.44 -44.83 -2.81
CA PRO A 5 66.26 -45.60 -3.17
C PRO A 5 65.26 -44.72 -3.94
N PHE A 6 64.83 -45.14 -5.13
CA PHE A 6 63.59 -44.62 -5.70
C PHE A 6 62.42 -45.30 -5.01
N SER A 7 61.98 -44.68 -3.91
CA SER A 7 60.66 -44.97 -3.33
C SER A 7 59.62 -44.49 -4.34
N GLY A 8 58.94 -45.46 -4.96
CA GLY A 8 57.76 -45.21 -5.78
C GLY A 8 56.64 -44.71 -4.88
N VAL A 9 56.56 -43.40 -4.67
CA VAL A 9 55.37 -42.78 -4.09
C VAL A 9 54.26 -42.93 -5.13
N PRO A 10 53.17 -43.66 -4.82
CA PRO A 10 52.03 -43.69 -5.73
C PRO A 10 51.47 -42.27 -5.83
N GLN A 11 51.64 -41.67 -7.00
CA GLN A 11 50.96 -40.43 -7.36
C GLN A 11 49.45 -40.66 -7.14
N PRO A 12 48.73 -39.79 -6.42
CA PRO A 12 47.30 -39.94 -6.25
C PRO A 12 46.65 -39.77 -7.62
N MET A 13 46.25 -40.88 -8.24
CA MET A 13 45.45 -40.88 -9.46
C MET A 13 44.26 -39.94 -9.21
N SER A 14 44.15 -38.90 -10.04
CA SER A 14 43.06 -37.93 -9.92
C SER A 14 41.75 -38.72 -9.85
N LYS A 15 40.96 -38.48 -8.80
CA LYS A 15 39.68 -39.17 -8.61
C LYS A 15 38.77 -38.73 -9.77
N ILE A 16 38.67 -39.56 -10.81
CA ILE A 16 37.78 -39.32 -11.94
C ILE A 16 36.35 -39.37 -11.40
N ILE A 17 35.72 -38.20 -11.25
CA ILE A 17 34.34 -38.10 -10.79
C ILE A 17 33.44 -38.54 -11.96
N PRO A 18 32.58 -39.56 -11.78
CA PRO A 18 31.63 -39.93 -12.80
C PRO A 18 30.72 -38.75 -13.15
N PHE A 19 30.52 -38.46 -14.44
CA PHE A 19 29.69 -37.33 -14.91
C PHE A 19 28.31 -37.29 -14.26
N ARG A 20 27.69 -38.46 -14.02
CA ARG A 20 26.38 -38.57 -13.33
C ARG A 20 26.41 -37.99 -11.91
N GLN A 21 27.52 -38.14 -11.18
CA GLN A 21 27.69 -37.56 -9.85
C GLN A 21 27.86 -36.04 -9.92
N LEU A 22 28.62 -35.55 -10.90
CA LEU A 22 28.78 -34.12 -11.15
C LEU A 22 27.45 -33.45 -11.55
N ALA A 23 26.71 -34.04 -12.49
CA ALA A 23 25.40 -33.56 -12.92
C ALA A 23 24.40 -33.53 -11.75
N ARG A 24 24.38 -34.58 -10.91
CA ARG A 24 23.55 -34.61 -9.69
C ARG A 24 23.93 -33.48 -8.73
N ALA A 25 25.22 -33.24 -8.48
CA ALA A 25 25.67 -32.15 -7.62
C ALA A 25 25.27 -30.78 -8.18
N GLN A 26 25.40 -30.58 -9.51
CA GLN A 26 24.97 -29.34 -10.17
C GLN A 26 23.46 -29.12 -10.02
N HIS A 27 22.63 -30.14 -10.24
CA HIS A 27 21.19 -30.03 -10.06
C HIS A 27 20.79 -29.70 -8.61
N LEU A 28 21.44 -30.33 -7.63
CA LEU A 28 21.19 -30.03 -6.22
C LEU A 28 21.56 -28.58 -5.87
N ASN A 29 22.73 -28.11 -6.31
CA ASN A 29 23.16 -26.73 -6.10
C ASN A 29 22.22 -25.73 -6.77
N PHE A 30 21.76 -26.02 -7.98
CA PHE A 30 20.79 -25.19 -8.68
C PHE A 30 19.46 -25.11 -7.93
N LEU A 31 18.92 -26.23 -7.49
CA LEU A 31 17.67 -26.26 -6.73
C LEU A 31 17.79 -25.54 -5.40
N GLU A 32 18.92 -25.69 -4.70
CA GLU A 32 19.16 -24.98 -3.45
C GLU A 32 19.24 -23.47 -3.66
N HIS A 33 19.95 -23.03 -4.70
CA HIS A 33 20.00 -21.62 -5.09
C HIS A 33 18.61 -21.06 -5.41
N LYS A 34 17.80 -21.78 -6.19
CA LYS A 34 16.44 -21.37 -6.53
C LYS A 34 15.49 -21.37 -5.34
N ARG A 35 15.67 -22.30 -4.39
CA ARG A 35 14.93 -22.27 -3.13
C ARG A 35 15.24 -20.99 -2.33
N ARG A 36 16.51 -20.59 -2.24
CA ARG A 36 16.91 -19.35 -1.54
C ARG A 36 16.32 -18.11 -2.22
N GLU A 37 16.48 -17.99 -3.55
CA GLU A 37 15.87 -16.89 -4.32
C GLU A 37 14.35 -16.80 -4.09
N TYR A 38 13.66 -17.94 -4.09
CA TYR A 38 12.22 -17.99 -3.86
C TYR A 38 11.84 -17.49 -2.46
N GLN A 39 12.55 -17.95 -1.43
CA GLN A 39 12.32 -17.53 -0.04
C GLN A 39 12.55 -16.03 0.14
N GLU A 40 13.63 -15.47 -0.42
CA GLU A 40 13.92 -14.04 -0.35
C GLU A 40 12.81 -13.19 -0.99
N ARG A 41 12.24 -13.67 -2.11
CA ARG A 41 11.12 -13.01 -2.79
C ARG A 41 9.83 -13.10 -1.98
N GLU A 42 9.52 -14.26 -1.42
CA GLU A 42 8.35 -14.42 -0.55
C GLU A 42 8.44 -13.52 0.69
N ASP A 43 9.61 -13.45 1.33
CA ASP A 43 9.85 -12.58 2.48
C ASP A 43 9.68 -11.09 2.10
N TYR A 44 10.18 -10.71 0.91
CA TYR A 44 10.00 -9.35 0.41
C TYR A 44 8.52 -9.03 0.15
N LEU A 45 7.78 -9.93 -0.50
CA LEU A 45 6.34 -9.77 -0.73
C LEU A 45 5.57 -9.69 0.59
N ALA A 46 5.93 -10.49 1.59
CA ALA A 46 5.31 -10.44 2.92
C ALA A 46 5.53 -9.07 3.59
N ARG A 47 6.73 -8.49 3.48
CA ARG A 47 7.01 -7.14 3.98
C ARG A 47 6.17 -6.08 3.25
N LEU A 48 6.08 -6.16 1.92
CA LEU A 48 5.25 -5.22 1.15
C LEU A 48 3.77 -5.32 1.52
N ARG A 49 3.22 -6.52 1.72
CA ARG A 49 1.83 -6.69 2.16
C ARG A 49 1.56 -6.03 3.52
N ARG A 50 2.49 -6.15 4.48
CA ARG A 50 2.38 -5.48 5.77
C ARG A 50 2.41 -3.96 5.63
N LEU A 51 3.28 -3.44 4.77
CA LEU A 51 3.36 -2.00 4.50
C LEU A 51 2.07 -1.48 3.86
N LEU A 52 1.52 -2.20 2.87
CA LEU A 52 0.24 -1.84 2.25
C LEU A 52 -0.89 -1.79 3.28
N PHE A 53 -0.96 -2.76 4.21
CA PHE A 53 -1.95 -2.75 5.27
C PHE A 53 -1.80 -1.55 6.22
N GLN A 54 -0.57 -1.16 6.55
CA GLN A 54 -0.31 0.04 7.36
C GLN A 54 -0.75 1.31 6.64
N ILE A 55 -0.40 1.44 5.35
CA ILE A 55 -0.80 2.57 4.50
C ILE A 55 -2.33 2.63 4.41
N GLU A 56 -3.00 1.50 4.18
CA GLU A 56 -4.45 1.45 4.11
C GLU A 56 -5.10 1.90 5.43
N GLY A 57 -4.55 1.46 6.58
CA GLY A 57 -5.00 1.91 7.89
C GLY A 57 -4.84 3.43 8.09
N GLN A 58 -3.69 3.98 7.71
CA GLN A 58 -3.42 5.42 7.77
C GLN A 58 -4.36 6.21 6.86
N MET A 59 -4.60 5.74 5.64
CA MET A 59 -5.55 6.36 4.70
C MET A 59 -6.96 6.38 5.30
N ARG A 60 -7.40 5.25 5.87
CA ARG A 60 -8.74 5.14 6.47
C ARG A 60 -8.90 6.09 7.68
N GLN A 61 -7.84 6.26 8.47
CA GLN A 61 -7.83 7.23 9.56
C GLN A 61 -7.86 8.67 9.06
N ALA A 62 -7.13 9.00 7.99
CA ALA A 62 -7.19 10.32 7.37
C ALA A 62 -8.59 10.62 6.79
N GLU A 63 -9.21 9.65 6.12
CA GLU A 63 -10.59 9.75 5.63
C GLU A 63 -11.56 10.06 6.80
N PHE A 64 -11.41 9.38 7.94
CA PHE A 64 -12.23 9.63 9.12
C PHE A 64 -12.05 11.06 9.67
N LEU A 65 -10.82 11.52 9.82
CA LEU A 65 -10.52 12.87 10.31
C LEU A 65 -11.07 13.97 9.37
N GLN A 66 -11.02 13.74 8.06
CA GLN A 66 -11.57 14.65 7.08
C GLN A 66 -13.11 14.73 7.18
N LEU A 67 -13.78 13.60 7.36
CA LEU A 67 -15.23 13.57 7.57
C LEU A 67 -15.63 14.23 8.89
N ASP A 68 -14.86 14.03 9.97
CA ASP A 68 -15.09 14.67 11.25
C ASP A 68 -15.02 16.21 11.13
N LEU A 69 -14.00 16.73 10.43
CA LEU A 69 -13.90 18.17 10.14
C LEU A 69 -15.15 18.70 9.42
N ILE A 70 -15.62 17.99 8.39
CA ILE A 70 -16.81 18.38 7.64
C ILE A 70 -18.05 18.36 8.54
N MET A 71 -18.19 17.35 9.40
CA MET A 71 -19.31 17.25 10.34
C MET A 71 -19.28 18.37 11.39
N GLN A 72 -18.09 18.77 11.87
CA GLN A 72 -17.95 19.91 12.78
C GLN A 72 -18.42 21.21 12.13
N ILE A 73 -18.04 21.44 10.86
CA ILE A 73 -18.45 22.61 10.10
C ILE A 73 -19.96 22.57 9.82
N ALA A 74 -20.49 21.43 9.39
CA ALA A 74 -21.93 21.23 9.18
C ALA A 74 -22.72 21.53 10.46
N LYS A 75 -22.25 21.06 11.62
CA LYS A 75 -22.85 21.35 12.92
C LYS A 75 -22.79 22.83 13.27
N HIS A 76 -21.68 23.51 12.99
CA HIS A 76 -21.56 24.96 13.21
C HIS A 76 -22.61 25.74 12.42
N PHE A 77 -22.78 25.37 11.15
CA PHE A 77 -23.78 25.94 10.27
C PHE A 77 -25.18 25.33 10.43
N GLN A 78 -25.40 24.40 11.37
CA GLN A 78 -26.70 23.72 11.56
C GLN A 78 -27.23 23.01 10.29
N VAL A 79 -26.33 22.55 9.42
CA VAL A 79 -26.67 21.78 8.22
C VAL A 79 -26.84 20.31 8.61
N ASN A 80 -28.03 19.76 8.37
CA ASN A 80 -28.26 18.31 8.54
C ASN A 80 -27.62 17.56 7.36
N LEU A 81 -26.56 16.81 7.66
CA LEU A 81 -25.92 15.89 6.73
C LEU A 81 -26.15 14.45 7.21
N GLU A 82 -26.80 13.66 6.36
CA GLU A 82 -26.89 12.22 6.55
C GLU A 82 -25.74 11.55 5.80
N LEU A 83 -24.68 11.21 6.53
CA LEU A 83 -23.57 10.46 5.96
C LEU A 83 -23.94 8.98 5.81
N PRO A 84 -23.50 8.33 4.72
CA PRO A 84 -23.76 6.92 4.50
C PRO A 84 -22.98 6.06 5.51
N VAL A 85 -23.41 4.81 5.67
CA VAL A 85 -22.76 3.85 6.57
C VAL A 85 -21.27 3.70 6.21
N GLN A 86 -20.42 3.65 7.25
CA GLN A 86 -18.97 3.50 7.09
C GLN A 86 -18.61 2.35 6.15
N GLY A 87 -17.84 2.65 5.11
CA GLY A 87 -17.35 1.68 4.13
C GLY A 87 -18.04 1.76 2.76
N ASP A 88 -19.20 2.42 2.64
CA ASP A 88 -19.81 2.68 1.34
C ASP A 88 -19.18 3.90 0.66
N ARG A 89 -18.03 3.67 0.03
CA ARG A 89 -17.25 4.70 -0.67
C ARG A 89 -18.00 5.30 -1.86
N LEU A 90 -18.85 4.52 -2.53
CA LEU A 90 -19.60 4.99 -3.69
C LEU A 90 -20.71 5.94 -3.26
N ALA A 91 -21.46 5.59 -2.21
CA ALA A 91 -22.47 6.48 -1.65
C ALA A 91 -21.84 7.78 -1.12
N LEU A 92 -20.67 7.68 -0.48
CA LEU A 92 -19.93 8.86 -0.01
C LEU A 92 -19.53 9.77 -1.18
N GLN A 93 -18.96 9.22 -2.25
CA GLN A 93 -18.60 9.99 -3.45
C GLN A 93 -19.80 10.69 -4.09
N ARG A 94 -20.96 10.01 -4.16
CA ARG A 94 -22.20 10.60 -4.68
C ARG A 94 -22.66 11.78 -3.83
N ILE A 95 -22.71 11.61 -2.52
CA ILE A 95 -23.14 12.68 -1.61
C ILE A 95 -22.21 13.90 -1.71
N PHE A 96 -20.90 13.70 -1.84
CA PHE A 96 -19.96 14.81 -2.06
C PHE A 96 -20.15 15.53 -3.39
N ALA A 97 -20.61 14.84 -4.43
CA ALA A 97 -20.89 15.44 -5.74
C ALA A 97 -22.26 16.13 -5.80
N GLU A 98 -23.26 15.57 -5.11
CA GLU A 98 -24.66 15.98 -5.20
C GLU A 98 -25.04 17.03 -4.15
N ASN A 99 -24.38 17.03 -2.98
CA ASN A 99 -24.72 17.95 -1.90
C ASN A 99 -24.09 19.33 -2.13
N PRO A 100 -24.88 20.41 -2.32
CA PRO A 100 -24.36 21.74 -2.65
C PRO A 100 -23.47 22.35 -1.55
N PHE A 101 -23.75 22.00 -0.28
CA PHE A 101 -22.94 22.43 0.85
C PHE A 101 -21.56 21.77 0.84
N LEU A 102 -21.51 20.45 0.62
CA LEU A 102 -20.24 19.73 0.49
C LEU A 102 -19.44 20.19 -0.72
N PHE A 103 -20.10 20.42 -1.86
CA PHE A 103 -19.46 20.97 -3.05
C PHE A 103 -18.79 22.32 -2.74
N THR A 104 -19.53 23.25 -2.12
CA THR A 104 -19.01 24.57 -1.72
C THR A 104 -17.81 24.46 -0.79
N LEU A 105 -17.87 23.56 0.20
CA LEU A 105 -16.74 23.30 1.09
C LEU A 105 -15.54 22.70 0.36
N THR A 106 -15.74 21.76 -0.56
CA THR A 106 -14.63 21.18 -1.34
C THR A 106 -13.95 22.20 -2.22
N GLU A 107 -14.71 23.11 -2.84
CA GLU A 107 -14.15 24.23 -3.61
C GLU A 107 -13.36 25.19 -2.73
N PHE A 108 -13.87 25.50 -1.52
CA PHE A 108 -13.18 26.31 -0.54
C PHE A 108 -11.86 25.67 -0.07
N PHE A 109 -11.87 24.39 0.29
CA PHE A 109 -10.66 23.66 0.70
C PHE A 109 -9.65 23.49 -0.45
N ALA A 110 -10.13 23.46 -1.70
CA ALA A 110 -9.27 23.49 -2.88
C ALA A 110 -8.67 24.88 -3.17
N GLY A 111 -9.05 25.92 -2.40
CA GLY A 111 -8.58 27.29 -2.56
C GLY A 111 -9.25 28.05 -3.71
N ARG A 112 -10.39 27.57 -4.21
CA ARG A 112 -11.14 28.20 -5.32
C ARG A 112 -12.11 29.29 -4.86
N HIS A 113 -12.39 29.38 -3.56
CA HIS A 113 -13.23 30.42 -2.96
C HIS A 113 -12.52 31.10 -1.80
N THR A 114 -12.79 32.40 -1.60
CA THR A 114 -12.40 33.09 -0.36
C THR A 114 -13.33 32.69 0.79
N PRO A 115 -12.94 32.94 2.05
CA PRO A 115 -13.83 32.71 3.19
C PRO A 115 -15.17 33.46 3.07
N GLU A 116 -15.18 34.70 2.58
CA GLU A 116 -16.43 35.46 2.43
C GLU A 116 -17.33 34.89 1.33
N GLU A 117 -16.76 34.44 0.22
CA GLU A 117 -17.51 33.78 -0.86
C GLU A 117 -18.11 32.45 -0.40
N CYS A 118 -17.35 31.67 0.36
CA CYS A 118 -17.80 30.41 0.94
C CYS A 118 -18.98 30.65 1.90
N LEU A 119 -18.85 31.61 2.82
CA LEU A 119 -19.90 31.98 3.76
C LEU A 119 -21.19 32.37 3.03
N LYS A 120 -21.11 33.30 2.07
CA LYS A 120 -22.29 33.74 1.29
C LYS A 120 -22.99 32.58 0.59
N LYS A 121 -22.21 31.65 0.02
CA LYS A 121 -22.79 30.47 -0.63
C LYS A 121 -23.49 29.56 0.37
N ILE A 122 -22.87 29.29 1.52
CA ILE A 122 -23.47 28.46 2.58
C ILE A 122 -24.75 29.11 3.12
N GLU A 123 -24.74 30.42 3.41
CA GLU A 123 -25.93 31.16 3.85
C GLU A 123 -27.05 31.09 2.81
N SER A 124 -26.74 31.23 1.51
CA SER A 124 -27.74 31.12 0.44
C SER A 124 -28.40 29.74 0.32
N LEU A 125 -27.72 28.69 0.81
CA LEU A 125 -28.26 27.33 0.86
C LEU A 125 -29.20 27.14 2.06
N GLN A 126 -29.04 27.93 3.11
CA GLN A 126 -29.92 27.92 4.28
C GLN A 126 -31.15 28.80 4.10
N GLU A 127 -31.00 29.91 3.37
CA GLU A 127 -32.09 30.82 3.01
C GLU A 127 -33.08 30.25 1.99
N LYS A 128 -32.87 29.02 1.49
CA LYS A 128 -33.86 28.25 0.75
C LYS A 128 -34.59 27.25 1.66
N PRO A 129 -35.59 27.66 2.46
CA PRO A 129 -36.62 26.74 2.89
C PRO A 129 -37.47 26.35 1.65
N PRO A 130 -37.99 25.12 1.59
CA PRO A 130 -38.76 24.64 0.45
C PRO A 130 -40.08 25.41 0.36
N GLY A 131 -40.21 26.15 -0.73
CA GLY A 131 -41.47 26.64 -1.26
C GLY A 131 -41.61 26.16 -2.69
N GLU A 132 -41.69 24.84 -2.87
CA GLU A 132 -42.41 24.11 -3.93
C GLU A 132 -42.31 22.59 -3.70
#